data_AF-A0A9P7KS86-F1
#
_entry.id   AF-A0A9P7KS86-F1
#
_cell.length_a   1.000
_cell.length_b   1.000
_cell.length_c   1.000
_cell.angle_alpha   90.00
_cell.angle_beta   90.00
_cell.angle_gamma   90.00
#
_symmetry.space_group_name_H-M   'P 1'
#
loop_
_entity.id
_entity.type
_entity.pdbx_description
1 polymer ?
#
loop_
_entity_poly.entity_id
_entity_poly.type
_entity_poly.pdbx_seq_one_letter_code
_entity_poly.pdbx_strand_id
1 'polypeptide(L)'
;MSGDCTTFFYGTLMAPEVFFTVCYGDRNPPQAIKDMHTFTPAILEGYCRHRVQHADYPAVVAEEGHTVLGVYATGLTDANMDKLDRFEGSEYVKETVKVKVLNKDGTAPAKEEFKEASVYVFNEPSYLEKGEWNFEEFREQKMHEWTRGGLAFGECKLTELMSAPDTDDTTVESTDQGTNGDSG
;
A
#
# COMPACT_ATOMS: atom_id res chain seq x y z
N MET A 1 -21.10 3.18 -13.88
CA MET A 1 -20.96 4.61 -13.54
C MET A 1 -19.98 4.66 -12.39
N SER A 2 -18.88 5.39 -12.53
CA SER A 2 -18.02 5.74 -11.38
C SER A 2 -18.84 6.60 -10.42
N GLY A 3 -18.67 6.43 -9.11
CA GLY A 3 -19.37 7.26 -8.14
C GLY A 3 -18.58 8.53 -7.82
N ASP A 4 -19.27 9.50 -7.21
CA ASP A 4 -18.71 10.81 -6.86
C ASP A 4 -18.07 10.81 -5.47
N CYS A 5 -18.09 9.68 -4.75
CA CYS A 5 -17.50 9.60 -3.41
C CYS A 5 -15.97 9.55 -3.47
N THR A 6 -15.36 10.17 -2.48
CA THR A 6 -13.91 10.29 -2.33
C THR A 6 -13.50 9.85 -0.93
N THR A 7 -12.40 9.11 -0.83
CA THR A 7 -11.92 8.57 0.45
C THR A 7 -10.41 8.61 0.52
N PHE A 8 -9.88 8.91 1.69
CA PHE A 8 -8.46 8.91 1.98
C PHE A 8 -8.08 7.66 2.76
N PHE A 9 -7.19 6.86 2.20
CA PHE A 9 -6.66 5.64 2.80
C PHE A 9 -5.25 5.87 3.33
N TYR A 10 -4.98 5.42 4.56
CA TYR A 10 -3.70 5.63 5.26
C TYR A 10 -3.08 4.32 5.80
N GLY A 11 -3.69 3.18 5.47
CA GLY A 11 -3.30 1.84 5.93
C GLY A 11 -3.43 0.78 4.85
N THR A 12 -4.06 -0.34 5.14
CA THR A 12 -4.13 -1.52 4.24
C THR A 12 -4.83 -1.23 2.91
N LEU A 13 -5.85 -0.37 2.93
CA LEU A 13 -6.60 0.06 1.75
C LEU A 13 -5.80 0.96 0.79
N MET A 14 -4.58 1.36 1.14
CA MET A 14 -3.65 2.02 0.20
C MET A 14 -3.27 1.09 -0.95
N ALA A 15 -3.35 -0.23 -0.75
CA ALA A 15 -3.15 -1.21 -1.82
C ALA A 15 -4.46 -1.39 -2.62
N PRO A 16 -4.49 -1.08 -3.93
CA PRO A 16 -5.70 -1.21 -4.75
C PRO A 16 -6.29 -2.63 -4.73
N GLU A 17 -5.44 -3.66 -4.61
CA GLU A 17 -5.84 -5.06 -4.53
C GLU A 17 -6.75 -5.35 -3.32
N VAL A 18 -6.46 -4.74 -2.17
CA VAL A 18 -7.27 -4.87 -0.95
C VAL A 18 -8.59 -4.15 -1.15
N PHE A 19 -8.57 -2.93 -1.69
CA PHE A 19 -9.78 -2.20 -2.03
C PHE A 19 -10.70 -3.00 -2.97
N PHE A 20 -10.16 -3.59 -4.04
CA PHE A 20 -10.97 -4.37 -4.98
C PHE A 20 -11.50 -5.65 -4.34
N THR A 21 -10.72 -6.30 -3.49
CA THR A 21 -11.19 -7.46 -2.72
C THR A 21 -12.36 -7.10 -1.82
N VAL A 22 -12.31 -5.98 -1.11
CA VAL A 22 -13.39 -5.53 -0.21
C VAL A 22 -14.62 -5.05 -1.00
N CYS A 23 -14.42 -4.19 -2.01
CA CYS A 23 -15.52 -3.56 -2.74
C CYS A 23 -16.14 -4.47 -3.81
N TYR A 24 -15.37 -5.37 -4.41
CA TYR A 24 -15.80 -6.20 -5.54
C TYR A 24 -15.71 -7.70 -5.27
N GLY A 25 -15.10 -8.13 -4.17
CA GLY A 25 -14.89 -9.56 -3.88
C GLY A 25 -13.82 -10.20 -4.78
N ASP A 26 -13.08 -9.39 -5.54
CA ASP A 26 -12.06 -9.84 -6.51
C ASP A 26 -10.84 -8.92 -6.41
N ARG A 27 -9.66 -9.51 -6.22
CA ARG A 27 -8.39 -8.76 -6.15
C ARG A 27 -7.96 -8.16 -7.48
N ASN A 28 -8.45 -8.72 -8.59
CA ASN A 28 -8.06 -8.33 -9.94
C ASN A 28 -9.29 -8.23 -10.85
N PRO A 29 -10.19 -7.26 -10.59
CA PRO A 29 -11.38 -7.11 -11.40
C PRO A 29 -11.02 -6.69 -12.83
N PRO A 30 -11.94 -6.84 -13.80
CA PRO A 30 -11.72 -6.41 -15.18
C PRO A 30 -11.25 -4.95 -15.27
N GLN A 31 -10.45 -4.63 -16.30
CA GLN A 31 -9.86 -3.29 -16.47
C GLN A 31 -10.91 -2.17 -16.42
N ALA A 32 -12.10 -2.41 -16.99
CA ALA A 32 -13.22 -1.47 -16.93
C ALA A 32 -13.63 -1.09 -15.50
N ILE A 33 -13.47 -1.98 -14.51
CA ILE A 33 -13.71 -1.68 -13.10
C ILE A 33 -12.56 -0.90 -12.50
N LYS A 34 -11.32 -1.29 -12.82
CA LYS A 34 -10.14 -0.57 -12.35
C LYS A 34 -10.13 0.89 -12.83
N ASP A 35 -10.51 1.11 -14.08
CA ASP A 35 -10.58 2.44 -14.70
C ASP A 35 -11.68 3.34 -14.11
N MET A 36 -12.63 2.77 -13.35
CA MET A 36 -13.61 3.56 -12.62
C MET A 36 -13.02 4.22 -11.36
N HIS A 37 -11.88 3.75 -10.85
CA HIS A 37 -11.27 4.22 -9.61
C HIS A 37 -9.91 4.83 -9.87
N THR A 38 -9.65 6.00 -9.28
CA THR A 38 -8.33 6.63 -9.34
C THR A 38 -7.74 6.68 -7.95
N PHE A 39 -6.50 6.20 -7.82
CA PHE A 39 -5.72 6.23 -6.59
C PHE A 39 -4.56 7.19 -6.80
N THR A 40 -4.56 8.30 -6.07
CA THR A 40 -3.51 9.33 -6.16
C THR A 40 -2.84 9.49 -4.82
N PRO A 41 -1.50 9.55 -4.72
CA PRO A 41 -0.84 9.83 -3.45
C PRO A 41 -1.31 11.16 -2.88
N ALA A 42 -1.52 11.25 -1.57
CA ALA A 42 -1.99 12.47 -0.92
C ALA A 42 -1.50 12.55 0.53
N ILE A 43 -1.45 13.77 1.07
CA ILE A 43 -1.05 14.07 2.44
C ILE A 43 -2.26 14.60 3.20
N LEU A 44 -2.51 14.04 4.38
CA LEU A 44 -3.47 14.55 5.35
C LEU A 44 -2.71 15.31 6.44
N GLU A 45 -3.02 16.59 6.63
CA GLU A 45 -2.39 17.44 7.64
C GLU A 45 -3.24 17.52 8.92
N GLY A 46 -2.59 17.67 10.07
CA GLY A 46 -3.29 17.74 11.38
C GLY A 46 -3.69 16.37 11.94
N TYR A 47 -3.07 15.32 11.42
CA TYR A 47 -3.28 13.94 11.85
C TYR A 47 -1.93 13.24 12.01
N CYS A 48 -1.88 12.28 12.93
CA CYS A 48 -0.71 11.43 13.14
C CYS A 48 -1.12 9.96 13.08
N ARG A 49 -0.25 9.15 12.46
CA ARG A 49 -0.47 7.70 12.32
C ARG A 49 0.32 6.96 13.40
N HIS A 50 -0.42 6.38 14.32
CA HIS A 50 0.10 5.61 15.45
C HIS A 50 -0.16 4.12 15.24
N ARG A 51 0.65 3.29 15.90
CA ARG A 51 0.39 1.85 16.01
C ARG A 51 -0.64 1.58 17.11
N VAL A 52 -1.61 0.71 16.85
CA VAL A 52 -2.56 0.25 17.89
C VAL A 52 -1.91 -0.85 18.73
N GLN A 53 -2.03 -0.77 20.06
CA GLN A 53 -1.55 -1.78 21.00
C GLN A 53 -2.10 -3.16 20.65
N HIS A 54 -1.22 -4.16 20.56
CA HIS A 54 -1.56 -5.55 20.26
C HIS A 54 -2.26 -5.78 18.91
N ALA A 55 -2.22 -4.79 18.02
CA ALA A 55 -2.81 -4.86 16.70
C ALA A 55 -1.79 -4.54 15.60
N ASP A 56 -1.99 -5.16 14.45
CA ASP A 56 -1.11 -5.05 13.29
C ASP A 56 -1.56 -3.99 12.27
N TYR A 57 -2.58 -3.21 12.64
CA TYR A 57 -3.15 -2.15 11.80
C TYR A 57 -2.83 -0.76 12.36
N PRO A 58 -2.59 0.24 11.49
CA PRO A 58 -2.39 1.61 11.90
C PRO A 58 -3.71 2.27 12.31
N ALA A 59 -3.63 3.16 13.29
CA ALA A 59 -4.72 4.08 13.60
C ALA A 59 -4.26 5.52 13.33
N VAL A 60 -5.16 6.30 12.74
CA VAL A 60 -4.96 7.73 12.56
C VAL A 60 -5.79 8.47 13.60
N VAL A 61 -5.16 9.44 14.24
CA VAL A 61 -5.80 10.36 15.19
C VAL A 61 -5.45 11.79 14.88
N ALA A 62 -6.35 12.71 15.20
CA ALA A 62 -6.12 14.13 15.03
C ALA A 62 -4.98 14.59 15.96
N GLU A 63 -3.93 15.14 15.38
CA GLU A 63 -2.73 15.59 16.09
C GLU A 63 -2.09 16.74 15.28
N GLU A 64 -2.16 17.95 15.84
CA GLU A 64 -1.65 19.14 15.17
C GLU A 64 -0.13 19.10 14.97
N GLY A 65 0.35 19.62 13.84
CA GLY A 65 1.77 19.65 13.50
C GLY A 65 2.30 18.35 12.87
N HIS A 66 1.48 17.31 12.76
CA HIS A 66 1.81 16.06 12.08
C HIS A 66 1.08 15.94 10.74
N THR A 67 1.65 15.09 9.88
CA THR A 67 1.07 14.79 8.57
C THR A 67 1.12 13.29 8.30
N VAL A 68 0.11 12.78 7.59
CA VAL A 68 0.01 11.36 7.21
C VAL A 68 0.04 11.26 5.70
N LEU A 69 1.01 10.52 5.17
CA LEU A 69 1.02 10.13 3.77
C LEU A 69 0.06 8.95 3.54
N GLY A 70 -0.80 9.09 2.54
CA GLY A 70 -1.78 8.09 2.15
C GLY A 70 -2.15 8.18 0.68
N VAL A 71 -3.32 7.65 0.36
CA VAL A 71 -3.87 7.58 -0.99
C VAL A 71 -5.25 8.22 -1.00
N TYR A 72 -5.44 9.22 -1.85
CA TYR A 72 -6.73 9.79 -2.20
C TYR A 72 -7.36 8.96 -3.31
N ALA A 73 -8.44 8.26 -2.98
CA ALA A 73 -9.21 7.44 -3.88
C ALA A 73 -10.47 8.18 -4.35
N THR A 74 -10.74 8.13 -5.65
CA THR A 74 -11.96 8.69 -6.28
C THR A 74 -12.64 7.65 -7.16
N GLY A 75 -13.90 7.89 -7.51
CA GLY A 75 -14.71 6.97 -8.30
C GLY A 75 -15.55 5.99 -7.48
N LEU A 76 -15.59 6.18 -6.16
CA LEU A 76 -16.30 5.30 -5.24
C LEU A 76 -17.80 5.56 -5.35
N THR A 77 -18.58 4.49 -5.51
CA THR A 77 -20.05 4.54 -5.44
C THR A 77 -20.51 4.42 -4.00
N ASP A 78 -21.75 4.80 -3.72
CA ASP A 78 -22.36 4.60 -2.38
C ASP A 78 -22.27 3.14 -1.93
N ALA A 79 -22.45 2.19 -2.86
CA ALA A 79 -22.29 0.76 -2.57
C ALA A 79 -20.86 0.36 -2.19
N ASN A 80 -19.83 1.05 -2.69
CA ASN A 80 -18.45 0.84 -2.25
C ASN A 80 -18.26 1.43 -0.85
N MET A 81 -18.83 2.62 -0.59
CA MET A 81 -18.79 3.24 0.73
C MET A 81 -19.45 2.36 1.79
N ASP A 82 -20.63 1.79 1.50
CA ASP A 82 -21.32 0.87 2.43
C ASP A 82 -20.50 -0.39 2.75
N LYS A 83 -19.76 -0.91 1.76
CA LYS A 83 -18.86 -2.07 1.97
C LYS A 83 -17.67 -1.71 2.82
N LEU A 84 -17.10 -0.52 2.62
CA LEU A 84 -16.00 0.00 3.43
C LEU A 84 -16.47 0.25 4.87
N ASP A 85 -17.63 0.91 5.06
CA ASP A 85 -18.23 1.13 6.38
C ASP A 85 -18.43 -0.21 7.13
N ARG A 86 -18.85 -1.27 6.42
CA ARG A 86 -19.00 -2.61 6.99
C ARG A 86 -17.67 -3.32 7.28
N PHE A 87 -16.64 -3.04 6.50
CA PHE A 87 -15.31 -3.63 6.65
C PHE A 87 -14.56 -3.02 7.84
N GLU A 88 -14.60 -1.69 7.98
CA GLU A 88 -13.97 -0.96 9.09
C GLU A 88 -14.72 -1.18 10.41
N GLY A 89 -16.04 -1.35 10.35
CA GLY A 89 -16.87 -1.61 11.54
C GLY A 89 -17.07 -0.38 12.42
N SER A 90 -17.55 -0.60 13.65
CA SER A 90 -17.90 0.48 14.60
C SER A 90 -16.72 1.08 15.35
N GLU A 91 -15.50 0.57 15.12
CA GLU A 91 -14.27 1.02 15.79
C GLU A 91 -13.71 2.30 15.17
N TYR A 92 -14.14 2.64 13.96
CA TYR A 92 -13.73 3.83 13.22
C TYR A 92 -14.91 4.76 12.96
N VAL A 93 -14.67 6.06 13.10
CA VAL A 93 -15.62 7.12 12.76
C VAL A 93 -15.23 7.71 11.41
N LYS A 94 -16.18 7.81 10.50
CA LYS A 94 -15.98 8.47 9.22
C LYS A 94 -16.02 9.98 9.39
N GLU A 95 -14.92 10.65 9.12
CA GLU A 95 -14.79 12.10 9.15
C GLU A 95 -14.53 12.66 7.74
N THR A 96 -14.98 13.89 7.48
CA THR A 96 -14.63 14.60 6.25
C THR A 96 -13.42 15.47 6.50
N VAL A 97 -12.36 15.23 5.74
CA VAL A 97 -11.06 15.92 5.86
C VAL A 97 -10.63 16.52 4.54
N LYS A 98 -9.67 17.45 4.60
CA LYS A 98 -9.01 18.02 3.44
C LYS A 98 -7.62 17.42 3.30
N VAL A 99 -7.36 16.83 2.14
CA VAL A 99 -6.08 16.20 1.81
C VAL A 99 -5.40 16.94 0.68
N LYS A 100 -4.09 17.08 0.77
CA LYS A 100 -3.24 17.67 -0.25
C LYS A 100 -2.84 16.58 -1.25
N VAL A 101 -3.37 16.66 -2.45
CA VAL A 101 -3.10 15.67 -3.50
C VAL A 101 -1.68 15.89 -4.04
N LEU A 102 -0.92 14.82 -4.17
CA LEU A 102 0.43 14.81 -4.74
C LEU A 102 0.40 14.40 -6.21
N ASN A 103 1.51 14.65 -6.91
CA ASN A 103 1.69 14.12 -8.24
C ASN A 103 1.82 12.58 -8.20
N LYS A 104 1.68 11.91 -9.36
CA LYS A 104 1.77 10.44 -9.47
C LYS A 104 3.12 9.86 -9.02
N ASP A 105 4.17 10.66 -9.10
CA ASP A 105 5.54 10.38 -8.65
C ASP A 105 5.75 10.66 -7.15
N GLY A 106 4.69 11.07 -6.41
CA GLY A 106 4.76 11.36 -4.98
C GLY A 106 5.38 12.72 -4.66
N THR A 107 5.71 13.53 -5.65
CA THR A 107 6.23 14.89 -5.45
C THR A 107 5.11 15.89 -5.18
N ALA A 108 5.46 16.98 -4.49
CA ALA A 108 4.52 18.08 -4.28
C ALA A 108 4.12 18.69 -5.63
N PRO A 109 2.82 18.94 -5.87
CA PRO A 109 2.38 19.58 -7.10
C PRO A 109 2.87 21.03 -7.15
N ALA A 110 3.05 21.56 -8.36
CA ALA A 110 3.42 22.97 -8.56
C ALA A 110 2.40 23.95 -7.96
N LYS A 111 1.17 23.49 -7.76
CA LYS A 111 0.10 24.20 -7.06
C LYS A 111 -0.50 23.27 -6.02
N GLU A 112 -0.51 23.71 -4.76
CA GLU A 112 -1.14 22.94 -3.69
C GLU A 112 -2.63 22.76 -3.99
N GLU A 113 -3.02 21.52 -4.23
CA GLU A 113 -4.40 21.14 -4.51
C GLU A 113 -4.96 20.38 -3.32
N PHE A 114 -5.88 21.02 -2.60
CA PHE A 114 -6.61 20.40 -1.51
C PHE A 114 -7.92 19.82 -2.04
N LYS A 115 -8.19 18.57 -1.69
CA LYS A 115 -9.44 17.86 -2.00
C LYS A 115 -10.13 17.40 -0.73
N GLU A 116 -11.45 17.44 -0.73
CA GLU A 116 -12.25 16.87 0.33
C GLU A 116 -12.39 15.36 0.14
N ALA A 117 -12.16 14.60 1.21
CA ALA A 117 -12.29 13.16 1.25
C ALA A 117 -12.84 12.71 2.60
N SER A 118 -13.53 11.58 2.59
CA SER A 118 -13.84 10.86 3.82
C SER A 118 -12.59 10.13 4.31
N VAL A 119 -12.34 10.10 5.62
CA VAL A 119 -11.30 9.29 6.25
C VAL A 119 -11.91 8.55 7.42
N TYR A 120 -11.45 7.33 7.68
CA TYR A 120 -11.81 6.58 8.87
C TYR A 120 -10.85 6.98 9.99
N VAL A 121 -11.35 7.48 11.11
CA VAL A 121 -10.54 7.90 12.26
C VAL A 121 -10.82 6.95 13.41
N PHE A 122 -9.77 6.49 14.09
CA PHE A 122 -9.95 5.51 15.17
C PHE A 122 -10.60 6.18 16.38
N ASN A 123 -11.69 5.60 16.89
CA ASN A 123 -12.50 6.24 17.92
C ASN A 123 -11.86 6.19 19.32
N GLU A 124 -11.00 5.20 19.60
CA GLU A 124 -10.42 4.97 20.92
C GLU A 124 -8.90 5.20 20.97
N PRO A 125 -8.44 6.47 21.04
CA PRO A 125 -7.00 6.79 21.10
C PRO A 125 -6.29 6.20 22.33
N SER A 126 -7.03 5.73 23.32
CA SER A 126 -6.50 5.10 24.53
C SER A 126 -5.76 3.77 24.28
N TYR A 127 -6.00 3.12 23.13
CA TYR A 127 -5.29 1.90 22.73
C TYR A 127 -4.06 2.17 21.85
N LEU A 128 -3.64 3.42 21.68
CA LEU A 128 -2.47 3.73 20.85
C LEU A 128 -1.16 3.50 21.60
N GLU A 129 -0.21 2.85 20.95
CA GLU A 129 1.19 2.87 21.38
C GLU A 129 1.81 4.20 20.98
N LYS A 130 2.69 4.72 21.85
CA LYS A 130 3.55 5.85 21.51
C LYS A 130 4.65 5.35 20.57
N GLY A 131 4.33 5.21 19.30
CA GLY A 131 5.25 4.76 18.26
C GLY A 131 4.72 5.06 16.86
N GLU A 132 5.56 5.69 16.03
CA GLU A 132 5.23 5.99 14.63
C GLU A 132 5.12 4.67 13.84
N TRP A 133 4.02 4.50 13.10
CA TRP A 133 3.84 3.31 12.26
C TRP A 133 4.49 3.51 10.89
N ASN A 134 5.38 2.60 10.52
CA ASN A 134 6.08 2.61 9.24
C ASN A 134 5.38 1.72 8.19
N PHE A 135 4.98 2.33 7.07
CA PHE A 135 4.27 1.67 5.98
C PHE A 135 5.13 0.62 5.27
N GLU A 136 6.44 0.86 5.17
CA GLU A 136 7.36 -0.04 4.47
C GLU A 136 7.49 -1.39 5.19
N GLU A 137 7.56 -1.38 6.53
CA GLU A 137 7.58 -2.60 7.34
C GLU A 137 6.27 -3.39 7.23
N PHE A 138 5.11 -2.72 7.16
CA PHE A 138 3.83 -3.41 6.95
C PHE A 138 3.76 -4.08 5.59
N ARG A 139 4.19 -3.38 4.52
CA ARG A 139 4.20 -3.92 3.16
C ARG A 139 5.08 -5.17 3.07
N GLU A 140 6.25 -5.15 3.70
CA GLU A 140 7.19 -6.27 3.62
C GLU A 140 6.81 -7.43 4.54
N GLN A 141 6.35 -7.16 5.76
CA GLN A 141 6.14 -8.21 6.76
C GLN A 141 4.72 -8.78 6.75
N LYS A 142 3.69 -7.98 6.46
CA LYS A 142 2.29 -8.36 6.73
C LYS A 142 1.34 -8.32 5.54
N MET A 143 1.82 -7.89 4.37
CA MET A 143 1.07 -8.07 3.11
C MET A 143 0.68 -9.54 2.87
N HIS A 144 1.50 -10.49 3.35
CA HIS A 144 1.26 -11.93 3.21
C HIS A 144 0.19 -12.50 4.17
N GLU A 145 -0.12 -11.83 5.28
CA GLU A 145 -1.10 -12.29 6.28
C GLU A 145 -2.52 -11.82 5.92
N TRP A 146 -2.66 -10.58 5.43
CA TRP A 146 -3.94 -10.00 5.04
C TRP A 146 -4.49 -10.55 3.72
N THR A 147 -3.63 -11.15 2.91
CA THR A 147 -4.01 -11.91 1.71
C THR A 147 -4.25 -13.40 2.00
N ARG A 148 -4.07 -13.85 3.24
CA ARG A 148 -4.24 -15.25 3.66
C ARG A 148 -5.60 -15.52 4.32
N GLY A 149 -6.64 -14.95 3.72
CA GLY A 149 -8.00 -15.50 3.76
C GLY A 149 -8.29 -16.44 2.58
N GLY A 150 -7.28 -17.19 2.13
CA GLY A 150 -7.40 -18.24 1.10
C GLY A 150 -7.17 -17.76 -0.34
N LEU A 151 -5.93 -17.89 -0.83
CA LEU A 151 -5.52 -18.52 -2.09
C LEU A 151 -4.04 -18.19 -2.38
N ALA A 152 -3.24 -19.22 -2.63
CA ALA A 152 -1.79 -19.20 -2.72
C ALA A 152 -1.22 -18.20 -3.75
N PHE A 153 -0.16 -17.50 -3.37
CA PHE A 153 0.59 -16.58 -4.23
C PHE A 153 1.75 -17.32 -4.90
N GLY A 154 1.81 -17.26 -6.22
CA GLY A 154 3.00 -17.56 -7.01
C GLY A 154 3.92 -16.35 -7.00
N GLU A 155 5.19 -16.62 -6.75
CA GLU A 155 6.29 -15.66 -6.66
C GLU A 155 6.46 -14.87 -7.98
N CYS A 156 6.43 -13.54 -7.93
CA CYS A 156 6.95 -12.69 -9.01
C CYS A 156 8.16 -11.91 -8.49
N LYS A 157 9.32 -12.47 -8.78
CA LYS A 157 10.67 -11.97 -8.50
C LYS A 157 10.90 -10.63 -9.21
N LEU A 158 11.14 -9.57 -8.44
CA LEU A 158 11.63 -8.27 -8.93
C LEU A 158 12.95 -7.95 -8.24
N THR A 159 14.00 -8.67 -8.64
CA THR A 159 15.40 -8.38 -8.26
C THR A 159 16.30 -8.67 -9.45
N GLU A 160 16.18 -7.92 -10.55
CA GLU A 160 17.15 -8.04 -11.64
C GLU A 160 17.25 -6.79 -12.53
N LEU A 161 17.41 -5.60 -11.93
CA LEU A 161 17.76 -4.39 -12.71
C LEU A 161 18.80 -3.47 -12.05
N MET A 162 19.42 -3.84 -10.94
CA MET A 162 20.48 -3.04 -10.31
C MET A 162 21.67 -3.89 -9.88
N SER A 163 22.47 -4.33 -10.84
CA SER A 163 23.91 -4.55 -10.69
C SER A 163 24.53 -4.86 -12.04
N ALA A 164 25.06 -3.84 -12.70
CA ALA A 164 26.19 -4.02 -13.59
C ALA A 164 27.43 -3.58 -12.80
N PRO A 165 28.47 -4.40 -12.78
CA PRO A 165 29.72 -3.91 -13.36
C PRO A 165 30.29 -4.91 -14.37
N ASP A 166 30.31 -4.50 -15.64
CA ASP A 166 31.28 -5.01 -16.60
C ASP A 166 32.65 -4.47 -16.19
N THR A 167 33.54 -5.32 -15.70
CA THR A 167 34.98 -5.09 -15.82
C THR A 167 35.70 -6.43 -15.91
N ASP A 168 36.24 -6.63 -17.11
CA ASP A 168 37.31 -7.54 -17.52
C ASP A 168 38.36 -7.80 -16.42
N ASP A 169 38.71 -9.06 -16.16
CA ASP A 169 40.13 -9.44 -16.12
C ASP A 169 40.32 -10.96 -16.23
N THR A 170 41.37 -11.27 -16.98
CA THR A 170 41.94 -12.57 -17.32
C THR A 170 42.50 -13.28 -16.08
N THR A 171 42.61 -14.62 -16.08
CA THR A 171 43.85 -15.37 -15.73
C THR A 171 43.59 -16.82 -15.28
N VAL A 172 43.93 -17.73 -16.20
CA VAL A 172 44.53 -19.09 -16.09
C VAL A 172 43.92 -20.15 -15.16
N GLU A 173 43.42 -21.22 -15.78
CA GLU A 173 43.26 -22.52 -15.15
C GLU A 173 44.43 -23.42 -15.57
N SER A 174 45.11 -24.00 -14.58
CA SER A 174 46.13 -25.02 -14.72
C SER A 174 45.84 -26.13 -13.72
N THR A 175 46.36 -27.32 -14.05
CA THR A 175 46.36 -28.59 -13.31
C THR A 175 45.22 -29.52 -13.71
N ASP A 176 45.42 -30.33 -14.75
CA ASP A 176 46.05 -31.66 -14.71
C ASP A 176 45.27 -32.67 -13.86
N GLN A 177 44.59 -33.60 -14.54
CA GLN A 177 44.51 -35.00 -14.12
C GLN A 177 44.45 -35.89 -15.36
N GLY A 178 45.51 -36.69 -15.54
CA GLY A 178 45.53 -37.78 -16.50
C GLY A 178 44.66 -38.97 -16.08
N THR A 179 44.33 -39.81 -17.05
CA THR A 179 44.70 -41.25 -17.05
C THR A 179 44.17 -41.92 -18.33
N ASN A 180 45.08 -42.69 -18.96
CA ASN A 180 44.91 -43.97 -19.67
C ASN A 180 43.71 -44.13 -20.63
N GLY A 181 43.87 -44.46 -21.91
CA GLY A 181 44.74 -45.47 -22.51
C GLY A 181 43.87 -46.31 -23.48
N ASP A 182 44.52 -47.10 -24.34
CA ASP A 182 43.97 -48.14 -25.23
C ASP A 182 43.55 -47.68 -26.66
N SER A 183 44.39 -47.84 -27.68
CA SER A 183 44.68 -49.03 -28.51
C SER A 183 43.83 -49.05 -29.80
N GLY A 184 44.50 -49.05 -30.95
CA GLY A 184 43.90 -49.20 -32.28
C GLY A 184 44.76 -48.60 -33.38
#